data_AF-A0A8J7TQ41-F1
#
_entry.id   AF-A0A8J7TQ41-F1
#
_cell.length_a   1.000
_cell.length_b   1.000
_cell.length_c   1.000
_cell.angle_alpha   90.00
_cell.angle_beta   90.00
_cell.angle_gamma   90.00
#
_symmetry.space_group_name_H-M   'P 1'
#
loop_
_entity.id
_entity.type
_entity.pdbx_description
1 polymer ?
#
loop_
_entity_poly.entity_id
_entity_poly.type
_entity_poly.pdbx_seq_one_letter_code
_entity_poly.pdbx_strand_id
1 'polypeptide(L)'
;MNPAILWALLTCLLILEIVAIHFVGTKLAVQYGGDVRTIWYLFWLAVVCTSILALGAKFYGSIDAAGNFQGQSGSWLKWALNFTLDLPGDAEFFVGLFVVVVVPQWLSWLFSGLWFGCAEDSVFVGTAWTVMIWGLVKSWLVAAGVFFPAHVWGCILGWPDFSMSSVVGSIFLSTSLLCVAFVYLSFYRNLWWQTEENNTKIMRFRAFMKRRSTAADPQRRTLDASTRSRRPEGLI
;
A
#
# COMPACT_ATOMS: atom_id res chain seq x y z
N MET A 1 -9.80 -36.72 -3.07
CA MET A 1 -9.72 -35.95 -4.34
C MET A 1 -8.55 -36.50 -5.15
N ASN A 2 -8.69 -36.67 -6.47
CA ASN A 2 -7.60 -37.19 -7.31
C ASN A 2 -6.42 -36.19 -7.30
N PRO A 3 -5.17 -36.62 -7.03
CA PRO A 3 -4.02 -35.71 -6.97
C PRO A 3 -3.81 -34.93 -8.27
N ALA A 4 -4.10 -35.53 -9.43
CA ALA A 4 -4.00 -34.83 -10.71
C ALA A 4 -4.97 -33.64 -10.81
N ILE A 5 -6.20 -33.79 -10.29
CA ILE A 5 -7.20 -32.71 -10.25
C ILE A 5 -6.73 -31.59 -9.31
N LEU A 6 -6.17 -31.93 -8.14
CA LEU A 6 -5.61 -30.95 -7.21
C LEU A 6 -4.50 -30.12 -7.88
N TRP A 7 -3.54 -30.78 -8.53
CA TRP A 7 -2.44 -30.11 -9.22
C TRP A 7 -2.91 -29.22 -10.37
N ALA A 8 -3.92 -29.66 -11.13
CA ALA A 8 -4.54 -28.85 -12.17
C ALA A 8 -5.18 -27.58 -11.58
N LEU A 9 -5.96 -27.70 -10.49
CA LEU A 9 -6.60 -26.57 -9.82
C LEU A 9 -5.58 -25.57 -9.26
N LEU A 10 -4.53 -26.07 -8.61
CA LEU A 10 -3.44 -25.23 -8.12
C LEU A 10 -2.78 -24.49 -9.29
N THR A 11 -2.41 -25.19 -10.36
CA THR A 11 -1.77 -24.55 -11.53
C THR A 11 -2.67 -23.48 -12.16
N CYS A 12 -3.98 -23.75 -12.29
CA CYS A 12 -4.95 -22.76 -12.76
C CYS A 12 -5.03 -21.53 -11.85
N LEU A 13 -5.01 -21.73 -10.52
CA LEU A 13 -5.01 -20.64 -9.56
C LEU A 13 -3.73 -19.78 -9.69
N LEU A 14 -2.56 -20.41 -9.83
CA LEU A 14 -1.31 -19.67 -10.01
C LEU A 14 -1.32 -18.82 -11.28
N ILE A 15 -1.79 -19.39 -12.38
CA ILE A 15 -1.93 -18.67 -13.66
C ILE A 15 -2.87 -17.49 -13.48
N LEU A 16 -4.00 -17.68 -12.80
CA LEU A 16 -4.97 -16.62 -12.53
C LEU A 16 -4.34 -15.49 -11.70
N GLU A 17 -3.56 -15.80 -10.66
CA GLU A 17 -2.85 -14.80 -9.84
C GLU A 17 -1.81 -14.02 -10.66
N ILE A 18 -1.03 -14.70 -11.50
CA ILE A 18 -0.05 -14.05 -12.38
C ILE A 18 -0.76 -13.11 -13.36
N VAL A 19 -1.86 -13.55 -13.97
CA VAL A 19 -2.69 -12.73 -14.87
C VAL A 19 -3.27 -11.53 -14.11
N ALA A 20 -3.74 -11.72 -12.88
CA ALA A 20 -4.25 -10.64 -12.04
C ALA A 20 -3.17 -9.61 -11.70
N ILE A 21 -1.98 -10.05 -11.27
CA ILE A 21 -0.82 -9.18 -11.01
C ILE A 21 -0.45 -8.40 -12.28
N HIS A 22 -0.40 -9.07 -13.43
CA HIS A 22 -0.09 -8.42 -14.70
C HIS A 22 -1.15 -7.38 -15.09
N PHE A 23 -2.43 -7.72 -15.02
CA PHE A 23 -3.52 -6.83 -15.37
C PHE A 23 -3.62 -5.62 -14.43
N VAL A 24 -3.58 -5.86 -13.11
CA VAL A 24 -3.63 -4.80 -12.11
C VAL A 24 -2.38 -3.94 -12.19
N GLY A 25 -1.20 -4.56 -12.30
CA GLY A 25 0.08 -3.87 -12.39
C GLY A 25 0.19 -2.97 -13.62
N THR A 26 -0.25 -3.44 -14.80
CA THR A 26 -0.25 -2.63 -16.04
C THR A 26 -1.21 -1.45 -15.94
N LYS A 27 -2.43 -1.67 -15.44
CA LYS A 27 -3.39 -0.59 -15.21
C LYS A 27 -2.86 0.45 -14.22
N LEU A 28 -2.25 -0.02 -13.12
CA LEU A 28 -1.68 0.85 -12.10
C LEU A 28 -0.46 1.61 -12.62
N ALA A 29 0.34 1.00 -13.49
CA ALA A 29 1.55 1.60 -14.04
C ALA A 29 1.29 2.84 -14.91
N VAL A 30 0.13 2.92 -15.58
CA VAL A 30 -0.24 4.06 -16.42
C VAL A 30 -0.32 5.36 -15.62
N GLN A 31 -0.83 5.31 -14.39
CA GLN A 31 -1.05 6.49 -13.55
C GLN A 31 -0.05 6.59 -12.37
N TYR A 32 0.37 5.44 -11.85
CA TYR A 32 1.16 5.30 -10.62
C TYR A 32 2.37 4.38 -10.84
N GLY A 33 3.07 4.51 -11.98
CA GLY A 33 4.25 3.69 -12.30
C GLY A 33 5.37 3.74 -11.25
N GLY A 34 5.46 4.83 -10.46
CA GLY A 34 6.35 4.90 -9.30
C GLY A 34 6.06 3.81 -8.26
N ASP A 35 4.80 3.63 -7.89
CA ASP A 35 4.40 2.67 -6.87
C ASP A 35 4.65 1.22 -7.31
N VAL A 36 4.35 0.91 -8.58
CA VAL A 36 4.61 -0.42 -9.16
C VAL A 36 6.11 -0.75 -9.11
N ARG A 37 6.98 0.22 -9.41
CA ARG A 37 8.44 0.04 -9.28
C ARG A 37 8.84 -0.19 -7.83
N THR A 38 8.26 0.54 -6.88
CA THR A 38 8.53 0.33 -5.44
C THR A 38 8.13 -1.06 -5.00
N ILE A 39 6.98 -1.58 -5.44
CA ILE A 39 6.54 -2.95 -5.14
C ILE A 39 7.59 -3.96 -5.61
N TRP A 40 7.94 -3.91 -6.90
CA TRP A 40 8.90 -4.86 -7.47
C TRP A 40 10.28 -4.74 -6.83
N TYR A 41 10.73 -3.51 -6.57
CA TYR A 41 12.00 -3.27 -5.89
C TYR A 41 12.03 -3.91 -4.51
N LEU A 42 11.00 -3.69 -3.68
CA LEU A 42 10.94 -4.26 -2.32
C LEU A 42 10.86 -5.79 -2.33
N PHE A 43 10.08 -6.36 -3.24
CA PHE A 43 9.99 -7.81 -3.41
C PHE A 43 11.37 -8.41 -3.75
N TRP A 44 12.03 -7.89 -4.79
CA TRP A 44 13.35 -8.40 -5.21
C TRP A 44 14.43 -8.14 -4.16
N LEU A 45 14.37 -7.00 -3.47
CA LEU A 45 15.27 -6.72 -2.35
C LEU A 45 15.12 -7.78 -1.25
N ALA A 46 13.89 -8.11 -0.85
CA ALA A 46 13.63 -9.16 0.14
C ALA A 46 14.12 -10.54 -0.36
N VAL A 47 13.93 -10.86 -1.64
CA VAL A 47 14.43 -12.11 -2.24
C VAL A 47 15.95 -12.22 -2.15
N VAL A 48 16.65 -11.15 -2.55
CA VAL A 48 18.12 -11.09 -2.53
C VAL A 48 18.65 -11.14 -1.10
N CYS A 49 18.11 -10.32 -0.20
CA CYS A 49 18.51 -10.29 1.20
C CYS A 49 18.32 -11.67 1.85
N THR A 50 17.15 -12.31 1.65
CA THR A 50 16.88 -13.64 2.22
C THR A 50 17.81 -14.70 1.64
N SER A 51 18.13 -14.63 0.35
CA SER A 51 19.09 -15.55 -0.29
C SER A 51 20.50 -15.41 0.29
N ILE A 52 20.98 -14.17 0.46
CA ILE A 52 22.27 -13.88 1.07
C ILE A 52 22.30 -14.38 2.52
N LEU A 53 21.23 -14.12 3.29
CA LEU A 53 21.13 -14.58 4.67
C LEU A 53 21.09 -16.10 4.78
N ALA A 54 20.35 -16.80 3.92
CA ALA A 54 20.26 -18.26 3.92
C ALA A 54 21.63 -18.90 3.63
N LEU A 55 22.32 -18.42 2.59
CA LEU A 55 23.66 -18.89 2.24
C LEU A 55 24.67 -18.56 3.35
N GLY A 56 24.69 -17.32 3.82
CA GLY A 56 25.57 -16.87 4.89
C GLY A 56 25.36 -17.68 6.18
N ALA A 57 24.11 -17.91 6.58
CA ALA A 57 23.78 -18.67 7.77
C ALA A 57 24.30 -20.11 7.72
N LYS A 58 24.29 -20.75 6.54
CA LYS A 58 24.91 -22.06 6.35
C LYS A 58 26.43 -21.99 6.47
N PHE A 59 27.08 -21.03 5.80
CA PHE A 59 28.54 -20.91 5.84
C PHE A 59 29.08 -20.62 7.25
N TYR A 60 28.38 -19.81 8.03
CA TYR A 60 28.76 -19.48 9.42
C TYR A 60 28.27 -20.51 10.45
N GLY A 61 27.65 -21.62 10.03
CA GLY A 61 27.10 -22.63 10.96
C GLY A 61 26.01 -22.09 11.88
N SER A 62 25.35 -20.99 11.49
CA SER A 62 24.21 -20.42 12.23
C SER A 62 22.93 -21.21 12.01
N ILE A 63 22.88 -22.05 10.97
CA ILE A 63 21.86 -23.06 10.75
C ILE A 63 22.57 -24.41 10.55
N ASP A 64 22.15 -25.43 11.29
CA ASP A 64 22.72 -26.77 11.17
C ASP A 64 22.22 -27.53 9.93
N ALA A 65 22.72 -28.74 9.71
CA ALA A 65 22.30 -29.58 8.60
C ALA A 65 20.82 -29.99 8.68
N ALA A 66 20.21 -29.92 9.86
CA ALA A 66 18.80 -30.20 10.09
C ALA A 66 17.92 -28.95 9.94
N GLY A 67 18.48 -27.78 9.58
CA GLY A 67 17.72 -26.54 9.42
C GLY A 67 17.43 -25.82 10.74
N ASN A 68 17.97 -26.28 11.88
CA ASN A 68 17.78 -25.61 13.15
C ASN A 68 18.74 -24.45 13.31
N PHE A 69 18.24 -23.34 13.84
CA PHE A 69 19.03 -22.17 14.18
C PHE A 69 19.92 -22.45 15.40
N GLN A 70 21.23 -22.25 15.25
CA GLN A 70 22.22 -22.51 16.29
C GLN A 70 22.95 -21.23 16.72
N GLY A 71 23.31 -21.17 18.00
CA GLY A 71 24.07 -20.06 18.58
C GLY A 71 23.35 -18.71 18.61
N GLN A 72 24.10 -17.65 18.92
CA GLN A 72 23.55 -16.29 19.05
C GLN A 72 23.12 -15.73 17.69
N SER A 73 23.92 -15.93 16.64
CA SER A 73 23.59 -15.49 15.28
C SER A 73 22.34 -16.19 14.73
N GLY A 74 22.21 -17.50 14.95
CA GLY A 74 21.00 -18.25 14.59
C GLY A 74 19.78 -17.74 15.34
N SER A 75 19.91 -17.41 16.63
CA SER A 75 18.82 -16.85 17.44
C SER A 75 18.35 -15.49 16.90
N TRP A 76 19.28 -14.61 16.52
CA TRP A 76 18.95 -13.33 15.86
C TRP A 76 18.26 -13.53 14.52
N LEU A 77 18.73 -14.49 13.71
CA LEU A 77 18.11 -14.81 12.42
C LEU A 77 16.69 -15.36 12.59
N LYS A 78 16.49 -16.26 13.57
CA LYS A 78 15.17 -16.78 13.92
C LYS A 78 14.23 -15.68 14.40
N TRP A 79 14.72 -14.76 15.24
CA TRP A 79 13.95 -13.60 15.68
C TRP A 79 13.57 -12.71 14.49
N ALA A 80 14.52 -12.38 13.61
CA ALA A 80 14.27 -11.55 12.43
C ALA A 80 13.27 -12.22 11.47
N LEU A 81 13.39 -13.53 11.27
CA LEU A 81 12.45 -14.31 10.45
C LEU A 81 11.05 -14.30 11.06
N ASN A 82 10.92 -14.59 12.36
CA ASN A 82 9.63 -14.58 13.05
C ASN A 82 8.98 -13.19 13.02
N PHE A 83 9.77 -12.14 13.26
CA PHE A 83 9.28 -10.76 13.21
C PHE A 83 8.81 -10.39 11.79
N THR A 84 9.57 -10.75 10.76
CA THR A 84 9.24 -10.42 9.37
C THR A 84 8.04 -11.21 8.83
N LEU A 85 7.79 -12.39 9.38
CA LEU A 85 6.69 -13.27 8.95
C LEU A 85 5.45 -13.17 9.85
N ASP A 86 5.46 -12.34 10.89
CA ASP A 86 4.30 -12.07 11.75
C ASP A 86 3.32 -11.09 11.08
N LEU A 87 2.72 -11.54 9.97
CA LEU A 87 1.72 -10.77 9.23
C LEU A 87 0.49 -10.36 10.07
N PRO A 88 -0.04 -11.20 10.98
CA PRO A 88 -1.10 -10.79 11.90
C PRO A 88 -0.63 -9.65 12.82
N GLY A 89 0.56 -9.77 13.43
CA GLY A 89 1.12 -8.73 14.29
C GLY A 89 1.34 -7.41 13.55
N ASP A 90 1.85 -7.46 12.32
CA ASP A 90 1.98 -6.28 11.46
C ASP A 90 0.62 -5.64 11.15
N ALA A 91 -0.39 -6.45 10.83
CA ALA A 91 -1.73 -5.95 10.55
C ALA A 91 -2.37 -5.31 11.79
N GLU A 92 -2.27 -5.96 12.94
CA GLU A 92 -2.72 -5.44 14.23
C GLU A 92 -2.00 -4.13 14.59
N PHE A 93 -0.69 -4.05 14.33
CA PHE A 93 0.10 -2.85 14.56
C PHE A 93 -0.38 -1.68 13.70
N PHE A 94 -0.53 -1.87 12.39
CA PHE A 94 -0.98 -0.80 11.49
C PHE A 94 -2.43 -0.39 11.74
N VAL A 95 -3.32 -1.36 12.03
CA VAL A 95 -4.72 -1.08 12.40
C VAL A 95 -4.78 -0.35 13.74
N GLY A 96 -4.01 -0.78 14.74
CA GLY A 96 -3.93 -0.12 16.04
C GLY A 96 -3.44 1.33 15.90
N LEU A 97 -2.38 1.54 15.13
CA LEU A 97 -1.87 2.88 14.83
C LEU A 97 -2.93 3.75 14.13
N PHE A 98 -3.65 3.18 13.15
CA PHE A 98 -4.74 3.87 12.47
C PHE A 98 -5.86 4.27 13.44
N VAL A 99 -6.31 3.35 14.29
CA VAL A 99 -7.36 3.59 15.30
C VAL A 99 -6.95 4.69 16.27
N VAL A 100 -5.72 4.64 16.80
CA VAL A 100 -5.20 5.63 17.75
C VAL A 100 -5.15 7.04 17.14
N VAL A 101 -4.91 7.17 15.83
CA VAL A 101 -4.87 8.47 15.16
C VAL A 101 -6.26 8.93 14.72
N VAL A 102 -7.06 8.06 14.13
CA VAL A 102 -8.32 8.42 13.46
C VAL A 102 -9.48 8.55 14.44
N VAL A 103 -9.60 7.65 15.42
CA VAL A 103 -10.73 7.66 16.35
C VAL A 103 -10.79 8.95 17.17
N PRO A 104 -9.70 9.47 17.76
CA PRO A 104 -9.77 10.75 18.48
C PRO A 104 -10.20 11.92 17.60
N GLN A 105 -9.74 11.96 16.34
CA GLN A 105 -10.14 13.01 15.39
C GLN A 105 -11.62 12.89 15.02
N TRP A 106 -12.11 11.67 14.77
CA TRP A 106 -13.52 11.42 14.49
C TRP A 106 -14.42 11.78 15.66
N LEU A 107 -14.02 11.42 16.88
CA LEU A 107 -14.75 11.80 18.10
C LEU A 107 -14.75 13.32 18.27
N SER A 108 -13.61 14.00 18.08
CA SER A 108 -13.53 15.45 18.13
C SER A 108 -14.46 16.11 17.11
N TRP A 109 -14.45 15.63 15.86
CA TRP A 109 -15.36 16.08 14.81
C TRP A 109 -16.84 15.86 15.18
N LEU A 110 -17.18 14.68 15.70
CA LEU A 110 -18.54 14.34 16.11
C LEU A 110 -19.02 15.24 17.25
N PHE A 111 -18.21 15.43 18.28
CA PHE A 111 -18.60 16.25 19.43
C PHE A 111 -18.65 17.75 19.10
N SER A 112 -17.67 18.27 18.36
CA SER A 112 -17.67 19.68 17.92
C SER A 112 -18.80 19.98 16.93
N GLY A 113 -19.09 19.06 16.01
CA GLY A 113 -20.14 19.22 15.01
C GLY A 113 -21.53 19.08 15.58
N LEU A 114 -21.79 17.97 16.29
CA LEU A 114 -23.13 17.66 16.78
C LEU A 114 -23.59 18.63 17.88
N TRP A 115 -22.69 19.04 18.78
CA TRP A 115 -23.07 19.83 19.96
C TRP A 115 -22.86 21.32 19.78
N PHE A 116 -21.81 21.72 19.06
CA PHE A 116 -21.40 23.13 18.96
C PHE A 116 -21.52 23.70 17.54
N GLY A 117 -21.81 22.87 16.53
CA GLY A 117 -21.93 23.30 15.14
C GLY A 117 -20.62 23.84 14.54
N CYS A 118 -19.48 23.55 15.15
CA CYS A 118 -18.17 24.12 14.80
C CYS A 118 -17.15 23.09 14.30
N ALA A 119 -17.61 21.97 13.75
CA ALA A 119 -16.72 20.94 13.23
C ALA A 119 -15.89 21.42 12.04
N GLU A 120 -14.58 21.21 12.11
CA GLU A 120 -13.63 21.37 11.01
C GLU A 120 -13.20 20.00 10.46
N ASP A 121 -12.78 19.95 9.20
CA ASP A 121 -12.37 18.71 8.54
C ASP A 121 -11.16 18.06 9.23
N SER A 122 -11.17 16.73 9.32
CA SER A 122 -10.10 15.96 9.95
C SER A 122 -8.81 16.03 9.12
N VAL A 123 -7.71 16.49 9.72
CA VAL A 123 -6.46 16.77 9.00
C VAL A 123 -5.66 15.49 8.69
N PHE A 124 -5.57 14.53 9.61
CA PHE A 124 -4.62 13.41 9.47
C PHE A 124 -5.23 12.10 9.00
N VAL A 125 -6.54 12.01 8.78
CA VAL A 125 -7.20 10.74 8.40
C VAL A 125 -6.67 10.20 7.08
N GLY A 126 -6.47 11.06 6.07
CA GLY A 126 -5.92 10.66 4.77
C GLY A 126 -4.48 10.15 4.86
N THR A 127 -3.64 10.81 5.67
CA THR A 127 -2.25 10.40 5.90
C THR A 127 -2.19 9.08 6.68
N ALA A 128 -3.00 8.94 7.74
CA ALA A 128 -3.07 7.72 8.53
C ALA A 128 -3.52 6.52 7.67
N TRP A 129 -4.54 6.70 6.82
CA TRP A 129 -4.97 5.68 5.87
C TRP A 129 -3.87 5.28 4.89
N THR A 130 -3.14 6.27 4.36
CA THR A 130 -2.01 6.05 3.46
C THR A 130 -0.90 5.25 4.13
N VAL A 131 -0.54 5.61 5.37
CA VAL A 131 0.48 4.89 6.16
C VAL A 131 0.03 3.46 6.43
N MET A 132 -1.23 3.25 6.81
CA MET A 132 -1.77 1.93 7.10
C MET A 132 -1.72 1.02 5.85
N ILE A 133 -2.24 1.48 4.71
CA ILE A 133 -2.26 0.68 3.48
C ILE A 133 -0.84 0.39 3.00
N TRP A 134 0.05 1.39 2.97
CA TRP A 134 1.43 1.16 2.55
C TRP A 134 2.21 0.28 3.51
N GLY A 135 1.91 0.34 4.81
CA GLY A 135 2.45 -0.56 5.82
C GLY A 135 2.11 -2.01 5.49
N LEU A 136 0.81 -2.31 5.36
CA LEU A 136 0.31 -3.64 5.02
C LEU A 136 0.87 -4.17 3.70
N VAL A 137 0.87 -3.34 2.65
CA VAL A 137 1.43 -3.69 1.34
C VAL A 137 2.90 -4.08 1.49
N LYS A 138 3.71 -3.30 2.22
CA LYS A 138 5.13 -3.60 2.42
C LYS A 138 5.33 -4.91 3.19
N SER A 139 4.59 -5.14 4.27
CA SER A 139 4.66 -6.38 5.05
C SER A 139 4.40 -7.61 4.18
N TRP A 140 3.34 -7.60 3.35
CA TRP A 140 3.05 -8.71 2.45
C TRP A 140 4.11 -8.91 1.38
N LEU A 141 4.68 -7.84 0.83
CA LEU A 141 5.76 -7.94 -0.17
C LEU A 141 7.03 -8.53 0.41
N VAL A 142 7.42 -8.09 1.61
CA VAL A 142 8.59 -8.61 2.29
C VAL A 142 8.36 -10.08 2.65
N ALA A 143 7.21 -10.44 3.22
CA ALA A 143 6.87 -11.83 3.51
C ALA A 143 6.88 -12.69 2.24
N ALA A 144 6.28 -12.22 1.14
CA ALA A 144 6.34 -12.91 -0.16
C ALA A 144 7.79 -13.14 -0.61
N GLY A 145 8.63 -12.11 -0.52
CA GLY A 145 10.03 -12.17 -0.90
C GLY A 145 10.91 -13.00 0.06
N VAL A 146 10.46 -13.27 1.29
CA VAL A 146 11.15 -14.15 2.25
C VAL A 146 10.73 -15.61 2.06
N PHE A 147 9.43 -15.89 1.94
CA PHE A 147 8.90 -17.26 1.85
C PHE A 147 9.50 -18.04 0.69
N PHE A 148 9.53 -17.44 -0.50
CA PHE A 148 10.00 -18.09 -1.72
C PHE A 148 11.46 -18.54 -1.63
N PRO A 149 12.46 -17.65 -1.47
CA PRO A 149 13.86 -18.06 -1.41
C PRO A 149 14.19 -18.89 -0.17
N ALA A 150 13.53 -18.68 0.97
CA ALA A 150 13.80 -19.49 2.17
C ALA A 150 13.51 -20.97 1.91
N HIS A 151 12.39 -21.28 1.25
CA HIS A 151 12.04 -22.67 0.91
C HIS A 151 12.90 -23.23 -0.21
N VAL A 152 13.19 -22.43 -1.24
CA VAL A 152 14.09 -22.84 -2.33
C VAL A 152 15.46 -23.21 -1.79
N TRP A 153 16.07 -22.35 -0.97
CA TRP A 153 17.35 -22.64 -0.35
C TRP A 153 17.27 -23.79 0.64
N GLY A 154 16.24 -23.87 1.49
CA GLY A 154 16.08 -25.00 2.39
C GLY A 154 16.05 -26.35 1.63
N CYS A 155 15.35 -26.41 0.50
CA CYS A 155 15.30 -27.59 -0.35
C CYS A 155 16.65 -27.89 -1.03
N ILE A 156 17.34 -26.87 -1.58
CA ILE A 156 18.66 -27.03 -2.24
C ILE A 156 19.72 -27.47 -1.22
N LEU A 157 19.66 -26.96 -0.01
CA LEU A 157 20.64 -27.23 1.04
C LEU A 157 20.38 -28.55 1.79
N GLY A 158 19.23 -29.20 1.53
CA GLY A 158 18.87 -30.51 2.04
C GLY A 158 18.31 -30.51 3.46
N TRP A 159 17.65 -29.43 3.89
CA TRP A 159 17.04 -29.37 5.22
C TRP A 159 15.81 -30.30 5.32
N PRO A 160 15.66 -31.11 6.38
CA PRO A 160 14.65 -32.17 6.48
C PRO A 160 13.21 -31.72 6.29
N ASP A 161 12.86 -30.51 6.77
CA ASP A 161 11.50 -29.97 6.69
C ASP A 161 11.16 -29.36 5.32
N PHE A 162 12.15 -29.23 4.44
CA PHE A 162 12.01 -28.55 3.16
C PHE A 162 12.00 -29.57 2.02
N SER A 163 10.80 -29.85 1.50
CA SER A 163 10.58 -30.73 0.35
C SER A 163 10.23 -29.93 -0.91
N MET A 164 10.28 -30.57 -2.08
CA MET A 164 9.80 -29.95 -3.33
C MET A 164 8.33 -29.51 -3.22
N SER A 165 7.51 -30.26 -2.48
CA SER A 165 6.11 -29.90 -2.25
C SER A 165 5.96 -28.61 -1.44
N SER A 166 6.81 -28.38 -0.43
CA SER A 166 6.82 -27.13 0.34
C SER A 166 7.34 -25.96 -0.49
N VAL A 167 8.29 -26.19 -1.42
CA VAL A 167 8.71 -25.14 -2.37
C VAL A 167 7.53 -24.70 -3.23
N VAL A 168 6.77 -25.64 -3.79
CA VAL A 168 5.58 -25.29 -4.57
C VAL A 168 4.57 -24.52 -3.72
N GLY A 169 4.27 -25.00 -2.51
CA GLY A 169 3.40 -24.27 -1.57
C GLY A 169 3.89 -22.84 -1.26
N SER A 170 5.20 -22.65 -1.13
CA SER A 170 5.79 -21.32 -0.90
C SER A 170 5.69 -20.40 -2.12
N ILE A 171 5.77 -20.93 -3.34
CA ILE A 171 5.57 -20.17 -4.58
C ILE A 171 4.13 -19.66 -4.66
N PHE A 172 3.17 -20.52 -4.34
CA PHE A 172 1.75 -20.15 -4.23
C PHE A 172 1.56 -19.05 -3.20
N LEU A 173 1.98 -19.28 -1.96
CA LEU A 173 1.82 -18.30 -0.88
C LEU A 173 2.46 -16.95 -1.22
N SER A 174 3.69 -16.97 -1.76
CA SER A 174 4.42 -15.77 -2.18
C SER A 174 3.67 -15.01 -3.28
N THR A 175 3.15 -15.74 -4.28
CA THR A 175 2.40 -15.15 -5.40
C THR A 175 1.04 -14.62 -4.94
N SER A 176 0.34 -15.32 -4.05
CA SER A 176 -0.92 -14.85 -3.43
C SER A 176 -0.69 -13.57 -2.62
N LEU A 177 0.35 -13.50 -1.79
CA LEU A 177 0.70 -12.30 -1.03
C LEU A 177 1.03 -11.11 -1.95
N LEU A 178 1.79 -11.35 -3.02
CA LEU A 178 2.09 -10.35 -4.04
C LEU A 178 0.80 -9.86 -4.74
N CYS A 179 -0.09 -10.79 -5.11
CA CYS A 179 -1.39 -10.48 -5.70
C CYS A 179 -2.25 -9.61 -4.78
N VAL A 180 -2.37 -9.98 -3.49
CA VAL A 180 -3.09 -9.21 -2.48
C VAL A 180 -2.49 -7.80 -2.34
N ALA A 181 -1.17 -7.67 -2.32
CA ALA A 181 -0.50 -6.36 -2.28
C ALA A 181 -0.87 -5.46 -3.49
N PHE A 182 -0.85 -6.01 -4.71
CA PHE A 182 -1.27 -5.27 -5.91
C PHE A 182 -2.76 -4.89 -5.87
N VAL A 183 -3.62 -5.80 -5.44
CA VAL A 183 -5.06 -5.57 -5.34
C VAL A 183 -5.36 -4.47 -4.31
N TYR A 184 -4.78 -4.55 -3.12
CA TYR A 184 -4.96 -3.53 -2.08
C TYR A 184 -4.48 -2.15 -2.52
N LEU A 185 -3.30 -2.08 -3.14
CA LEU A 185 -2.79 -0.82 -3.67
C LEU A 185 -3.71 -0.25 -4.76
N SER A 186 -4.24 -1.11 -5.64
CA SER A 186 -5.19 -0.69 -6.66
C SER A 186 -6.47 -0.13 -6.06
N PHE A 187 -7.05 -0.79 -5.05
CA PHE A 187 -8.21 -0.28 -4.33
C PHE A 187 -7.94 1.09 -3.70
N TYR A 188 -6.82 1.23 -2.99
CA TYR A 188 -6.42 2.49 -2.37
C TYR A 188 -6.27 3.63 -3.40
N ARG A 189 -5.57 3.39 -4.51
CA ARG A 189 -5.36 4.41 -5.55
C ARG A 189 -6.63 4.76 -6.31
N ASN A 190 -7.51 3.79 -6.57
CA ASN A 190 -8.79 4.06 -7.22
C ASN A 190 -9.70 4.92 -6.33
N LEU A 191 -9.76 4.65 -5.02
CA LEU A 191 -10.52 5.46 -4.07
C LEU A 191 -9.98 6.89 -4.01
N TRP A 192 -8.66 7.04 -3.91
CA TRP A 192 -8.02 8.36 -3.87
C TRP A 192 -8.26 9.18 -5.14
N TRP A 193 -8.18 8.54 -6.30
CA TRP A 193 -8.46 9.19 -7.59
C TRP A 193 -9.88 9.75 -7.67
N GLN A 194 -10.87 8.96 -7.23
CA GLN A 194 -12.26 9.40 -7.21
C GLN A 194 -12.47 10.62 -6.30
N THR A 195 -11.79 10.66 -5.15
CA THR A 195 -11.84 11.81 -4.24
C THR A 195 -11.27 13.08 -4.89
N GLU A 196 -10.10 12.98 -5.54
CA GLU A 196 -9.44 14.14 -6.15
C GLU A 196 -10.24 14.70 -7.35
N GLU A 197 -10.81 13.82 -8.17
CA GLU A 197 -11.65 14.22 -9.30
C GLU A 197 -12.91 14.96 -8.81
N ASN A 198 -13.55 14.46 -7.75
CA ASN A 198 -14.71 15.09 -7.14
C ASN A 198 -14.36 16.47 -6.53
N ASN A 199 -13.23 16.57 -5.82
CA ASN A 199 -12.75 17.83 -5.27
C ASN A 199 -12.49 18.87 -6.36
N THR A 200 -11.87 18.46 -7.47
CA THR A 200 -11.62 19.33 -8.62
C THR A 200 -12.93 19.84 -9.25
N LYS A 201 -13.94 18.97 -9.40
CA LYS A 201 -15.27 19.36 -9.92
C LYS A 201 -15.94 20.37 -9.00
N ILE A 202 -15.90 20.15 -7.68
CA ILE A 202 -16.47 21.07 -6.68
C ILE A 202 -15.76 22.42 -6.72
N MET A 203 -14.42 22.45 -6.80
CA MET A 203 -13.66 23.69 -6.89
C MET A 203 -13.99 24.48 -8.14
N ARG A 204 -14.10 23.82 -9.31
CA ARG A 204 -14.52 24.46 -10.56
C ARG A 204 -15.94 25.02 -10.47
N PHE A 205 -16.86 24.29 -9.85
CA PHE A 205 -18.23 24.74 -9.63
C PHE A 205 -18.29 25.96 -8.70
N ARG A 206 -17.58 25.93 -7.57
CA ARG A 206 -17.48 27.07 -6.63
C ARG A 206 -16.89 28.30 -7.32
N ALA A 207 -15.84 28.13 -8.13
CA ALA A 207 -15.25 29.22 -8.91
C ALA A 207 -16.23 29.81 -9.94
N PHE A 208 -17.01 28.96 -10.61
CA PHE A 208 -18.06 29.39 -11.53
C PHE A 208 -19.17 30.18 -10.83
N MET A 209 -19.65 29.68 -9.68
CA MET A 209 -20.67 30.35 -8.87
C MET A 209 -20.20 31.71 -8.37
N LYS A 210 -18.95 31.80 -7.89
CA LYS A 210 -18.34 33.07 -7.47
C LYS A 210 -18.25 34.08 -8.62
N ARG A 211 -17.91 33.63 -9.84
CA ARG A 211 -17.92 34.50 -11.03
C ARG A 211 -19.31 35.02 -11.35
N ARG A 212 -20.34 34.16 -11.30
CA ARG A 212 -21.73 34.56 -11.51
C ARG A 212 -22.22 35.54 -10.46
N SER A 213 -21.93 35.33 -9.17
CA SER A 213 -22.33 36.26 -8.12
C SER A 213 -21.66 37.62 -8.28
N THR A 214 -20.37 37.67 -8.61
CA THR A 214 -19.66 38.94 -8.86
C THR A 214 -20.16 39.69 -10.10
N ALA A 215 -20.66 38.98 -11.12
CA ALA A 215 -21.22 39.60 -12.33
C ALA A 215 -22.66 40.11 -12.13
N ALA A 216 -23.39 39.51 -11.18
CA ALA A 216 -24.76 39.87 -10.82
C ALA A 216 -24.83 41.04 -9.83
N ASP A 217 -23.73 41.40 -9.17
CA ASP A 217 -23.68 42.51 -8.20
C ASP A 217 -23.84 43.89 -8.92
N PRO A 218 -25.01 44.56 -8.80
CA PRO A 218 -25.25 45.83 -9.47
C PRO A 218 -24.41 46.97 -8.87
N GLN A 219 -24.05 46.89 -7.57
CA GLN A 219 -23.26 47.94 -6.92
C GLN A 219 -21.84 48.01 -7.49
N ARG A 220 -21.28 46.85 -7.86
CA ARG A 220 -20.00 46.79 -8.58
C ARG A 220 -20.06 47.47 -9.94
N ARG A 221 -21.15 47.29 -10.70
CA ARG A 221 -21.33 47.96 -11.99
C ARG A 221 -21.41 49.48 -11.84
N THR A 222 -22.06 49.98 -10.79
CA THR A 222 -22.09 51.42 -10.51
C THR A 222 -20.74 51.97 -10.07
N LEU A 223 -19.96 51.21 -9.29
CA LEU A 223 -18.61 51.60 -8.89
C LEU A 223 -17.66 51.64 -10.08
N ASP A 224 -17.66 50.61 -10.93
CA ASP A 224 -16.83 50.56 -12.13
C ASP A 224 -17.19 51.67 -13.13
N ALA A 225 -18.49 51.99 -13.29
CA ALA A 225 -18.94 53.11 -14.09
C ALA A 225 -18.44 54.46 -13.54
N SER A 226 -18.54 54.68 -12.22
CA SER A 226 -18.04 55.91 -11.56
C SER A 226 -16.50 56.03 -11.59
N THR A 227 -15.78 54.91 -11.64
CA THR A 227 -14.31 54.91 -11.72
C THR A 227 -13.84 55.24 -13.13
N ARG A 228 -14.55 54.75 -14.16
CA ARG A 228 -14.27 55.13 -15.56
C ARG A 228 -14.52 56.61 -15.83
N SER A 229 -15.56 57.20 -15.25
CA SER A 229 -15.86 58.63 -15.44
C SER A 229 -14.85 59.58 -14.77
N ARG A 230 -13.94 59.07 -13.92
CA ARG A 230 -12.89 59.87 -13.26
C ARG A 230 -11.53 59.78 -13.95
N ARG A 231 -11.37 59.03 -15.05
CA ARG A 231 -10.12 59.09 -15.82
C ARG A 231 -10.07 60.43 -16.56
N PRO A 232 -9.12 61.33 -16.26
CA PRO A 232 -9.00 62.59 -16.96
C PRO A 232 -8.65 62.33 -18.43
N GLU A 233 -9.44 62.87 -19.35
CA GLU A 233 -9.25 62.75 -20.80
C GLU A 233 -8.07 63.59 -21.35
N GLY A 234 -7.18 64.08 -20.50
CA GLY A 234 -6.11 65.00 -20.89
C GLY A 234 -4.76 64.58 -20.35
N LEU A 235 -4.05 63.73 -21.08
CA LEU A 235 -2.60 63.55 -21.04
C LEU A 235 -2.20 62.85 -22.35
N ILE A 236 -2.25 63.63 -23.43
CA ILE A 236 -1.52 63.41 -24.69
C ILE A 236 -0.50 64.53 -24.77
#